data_AF-A0A1M6CCF7-F1
#
_entry.id   AF-A0A1M6CCF7-F1
#
_cell.length_a   1.000
_cell.length_b   1.000
_cell.length_c   1.000
_cell.angle_alpha   90.00
_cell.angle_beta   90.00
_cell.angle_gamma   90.00
#
_symmetry.space_group_name_H-M   'P 1'
#
loop_
_entity.id
_entity.type
_entity.pdbx_description
1 polymer ?
#
loop_
_entity_poly.entity_id
_entity_poly.type
_entity_poly.pdbx_seq_one_letter_code
_entity_poly.pdbx_strand_id
1 'polypeptide(L)'
;MKKDKLHKDNGGFKIPDGYFETFEDRLQEAIASETDTSPTLDTKISSGFTAPDGYFDHVEESITKAITSQEEEKSILDHKISSGFGTPESYFESLEEKVLQKATKEVPKGKVISIFSKRNLLYISGIAAMIAIIISVSITKGNTDLTDINTLELADIQEYFAEGNVELSNEDIASLLDEETNYTDVFEEKEISEEELLEYLSEEDLEDDIIFTD
;
A
#
# COMPACT_ATOMS: atom_id res chain seq x y z
N MET A 1 0.45 3.52 12.38
CA MET A 1 1.01 2.25 11.87
C MET A 1 -0.12 1.47 11.20
N LYS A 2 -0.13 1.37 9.86
CA LYS A 2 -1.08 0.52 9.12
C LYS A 2 -0.41 -0.82 8.87
N LYS A 3 -0.98 -1.93 9.35
CA LYS A 3 -0.39 -3.28 9.29
C LYS A 3 -1.10 -4.24 8.34
N ASP A 4 -1.87 -3.75 7.36
CA ASP A 4 -2.68 -4.65 6.54
C ASP A 4 -2.32 -4.58 5.07
N LYS A 5 -1.20 -5.19 4.65
CA LYS A 5 -1.01 -5.79 3.31
C LYS A 5 0.13 -6.81 3.36
N LEU A 6 -0.16 -8.04 3.81
CA LEU A 6 0.74 -9.18 3.63
C LEU A 6 0.33 -9.94 2.35
N HIS A 7 1.33 -10.26 1.54
CA HIS A 7 1.25 -10.81 0.19
C HIS A 7 0.34 -12.04 0.08
N LYS A 8 -0.68 -12.00 -0.78
CA LYS A 8 -1.43 -13.17 -1.25
C LYS A 8 -0.77 -13.70 -2.53
N ASP A 9 0.30 -14.46 -2.37
CA ASP A 9 0.85 -15.25 -3.48
C ASP A 9 -0.05 -16.48 -3.71
N ASN A 10 -0.73 -16.50 -4.85
CA ASN A 10 -1.69 -17.53 -5.26
C ASN A 10 -1.02 -18.72 -5.99
N GLY A 11 0.19 -19.12 -5.59
CA GLY A 11 0.96 -20.19 -6.26
C GLY A 11 1.30 -21.40 -5.39
N GLY A 12 0.87 -21.44 -4.12
CA GLY A 12 1.18 -22.54 -3.19
C GLY A 12 0.06 -23.57 -3.06
N PHE A 13 0.44 -24.81 -2.73
CA PHE A 13 -0.46 -25.90 -2.36
C PHE A 13 -1.49 -25.41 -1.33
N LYS A 14 -2.78 -25.38 -1.70
CA LYS A 14 -3.89 -24.97 -0.84
C LYS A 14 -4.46 -26.20 -0.17
N ILE A 15 -4.41 -26.22 1.15
CA ILE A 15 -5.14 -27.21 1.94
C ILE A 15 -6.58 -26.76 2.16
N PRO A 16 -7.54 -27.69 2.30
CA PRO A 16 -8.91 -27.38 2.71
C PRO A 16 -8.96 -26.67 4.07
N ASP A 17 -9.94 -25.80 4.26
CA ASP A 17 -10.20 -25.15 5.54
C ASP A 17 -10.46 -26.21 6.62
N GLY A 18 -9.81 -26.08 7.77
CA GLY A 18 -9.95 -27.01 8.89
C GLY A 18 -9.20 -28.35 8.73
N TYR A 19 -8.36 -28.52 7.71
CA TYR A 19 -7.59 -29.76 7.48
C TYR A 19 -6.81 -30.22 8.73
N PHE A 20 -6.07 -29.31 9.37
CA PHE A 20 -5.27 -29.63 10.55
C PHE A 20 -6.08 -29.66 11.85
N GLU A 21 -7.15 -28.88 11.95
CA GLU A 21 -7.95 -28.83 13.19
C GLU A 21 -8.71 -30.13 13.44
N THR A 22 -9.12 -30.80 12.37
CA THR A 22 -9.84 -32.09 12.42
C THR A 22 -8.92 -33.28 12.14
N PHE A 23 -7.60 -33.06 12.07
CA PHE A 23 -6.64 -34.14 11.78
C PHE A 23 -6.56 -35.14 12.93
N GLU A 24 -6.43 -34.65 14.16
CA GLU A 24 -6.28 -35.50 15.35
C GLU A 24 -7.53 -36.38 15.54
N ASP A 25 -8.71 -35.78 15.43
CA ASP A 25 -9.99 -36.50 15.55
C ASP A 25 -10.11 -37.60 14.49
N ARG A 26 -9.78 -37.31 13.23
CA ARG A 26 -9.77 -38.31 12.15
C ARG A 26 -8.72 -39.40 12.37
N LEU A 27 -7.55 -39.04 12.88
CA LEU A 27 -6.48 -40.00 13.17
C LEU A 27 -6.91 -40.95 14.29
N GLN A 28 -7.50 -40.40 15.35
CA GLN A 28 -7.98 -41.16 16.49
C GLN A 28 -9.15 -42.06 16.12
N GLU A 29 -10.08 -41.58 15.29
CA GLU A 29 -11.17 -42.39 14.72
C GLU A 29 -10.64 -43.52 13.82
N ALA A 30 -9.64 -43.24 12.97
CA ALA A 30 -9.02 -44.25 12.11
C ALA A 30 -8.26 -45.33 12.89
N ILE A 31 -7.63 -44.98 14.02
CA ILE A 31 -6.95 -45.93 14.90
C ILE A 31 -7.95 -46.73 15.76
N ALA A 32 -9.04 -46.09 16.19
CA ALA A 32 -10.06 -46.73 17.03
C ALA A 32 -11.03 -47.61 16.24
N SER A 33 -11.13 -47.42 14.92
CA SER A 33 -11.85 -48.31 14.02
C SER A 33 -11.10 -49.65 13.89
N GLU A 34 -11.37 -50.57 14.81
CA GLU A 34 -10.95 -51.98 14.74
C GLU A 34 -11.63 -52.69 13.56
N THR A 35 -11.11 -52.45 12.36
CA THR A 35 -11.27 -53.35 11.21
C THR A 35 -9.88 -53.75 10.76
N ASP A 36 -9.64 -55.05 10.62
CA ASP A 36 -8.38 -55.72 10.21
C ASP A 36 -7.81 -55.30 8.84
N THR A 37 -8.21 -54.15 8.33
CA THR A 37 -7.65 -53.52 7.14
C THR A 37 -6.87 -52.30 7.57
N SER A 38 -5.55 -52.36 7.39
CA SER A 38 -4.61 -51.21 7.46
C SER A 38 -5.27 -49.91 6.99
N PRO A 39 -4.94 -48.74 7.56
CA PRO A 39 -5.54 -47.47 7.19
C PRO A 39 -5.31 -47.19 5.70
N THR A 40 -6.27 -47.57 4.85
CA THR A 40 -6.20 -47.31 3.43
C THR A 40 -6.55 -45.84 3.22
N LEU A 41 -5.61 -45.07 2.68
CA LEU A 41 -5.91 -43.78 2.06
C LEU A 41 -7.12 -43.97 1.14
N ASP A 42 -8.03 -43.00 1.13
CA ASP A 42 -9.22 -42.98 0.25
C ASP A 42 -8.90 -43.63 -1.10
N THR A 43 -9.62 -44.69 -1.46
CA THR A 43 -9.45 -45.42 -2.73
C THR A 43 -9.66 -44.54 -3.97
N LYS A 44 -10.11 -43.29 -3.77
CA LYS A 44 -10.21 -42.24 -4.78
C LYS A 44 -8.88 -41.58 -5.13
N ILE A 45 -7.86 -41.71 -4.28
CA ILE A 45 -6.51 -41.22 -4.53
C ILE A 45 -5.66 -42.43 -4.91
N SER A 46 -5.68 -42.78 -6.21
CA SER A 46 -4.62 -43.63 -6.75
C SER A 46 -3.30 -42.89 -6.49
N SER A 47 -2.44 -43.45 -5.65
CA SER A 47 -1.12 -42.89 -5.36
C SER A 47 -0.23 -42.80 -6.60
N GLY A 48 -0.69 -43.26 -7.77
CA GLY A 48 0.09 -43.35 -9.00
C GLY A 48 1.21 -44.38 -8.92
N PHE A 49 1.39 -45.01 -7.75
CA PHE A 49 2.43 -45.99 -7.48
C PHE A 49 1.77 -47.34 -7.20
N THR A 50 1.73 -48.18 -8.22
CA THR A 50 1.41 -49.60 -8.10
C THR A 50 2.71 -50.39 -8.17
N ALA A 51 2.96 -51.24 -7.17
CA ALA A 51 4.04 -52.21 -7.25
C ALA A 51 3.72 -53.24 -8.35
N PRO A 52 4.73 -53.75 -9.07
CA PRO A 52 4.54 -54.86 -10.01
C PRO A 52 3.96 -56.10 -9.33
N ASP A 53 3.15 -56.86 -10.07
CA ASP A 53 2.60 -58.14 -9.58
C ASP A 53 3.73 -59.07 -9.13
N GLY A 54 3.60 -59.63 -7.92
CA GLY A 54 4.57 -60.54 -7.32
C GLY A 54 5.85 -59.90 -6.75
N TYR A 55 5.97 -58.57 -6.72
CA TYR A 55 7.15 -57.89 -6.16
C TYR A 55 7.44 -58.31 -4.71
N PHE A 56 6.42 -58.29 -3.84
CA PHE A 56 6.59 -58.58 -2.42
C PHE A 56 6.78 -60.08 -2.13
N ASP A 57 6.33 -60.96 -3.03
CA ASP A 57 6.52 -62.41 -2.90
C ASP A 57 8.00 -62.80 -3.03
N HIS A 58 8.76 -62.06 -3.83
CA HIS A 58 10.17 -62.34 -4.11
C HIS A 58 11.14 -61.42 -3.36
N VAL A 59 10.66 -60.31 -2.78
CA VAL A 59 11.55 -59.33 -2.11
C VAL A 59 12.17 -59.92 -0.85
N GLU A 60 11.40 -60.69 -0.06
CA GLU A 60 11.89 -61.31 1.17
C GLU A 60 12.98 -62.34 0.88
N GLU A 61 12.77 -63.19 -0.12
CA GLU A 61 13.75 -64.19 -0.58
C GLU A 61 15.00 -63.52 -1.16
N SER A 62 14.83 -62.43 -1.91
CA SER A 62 15.94 -61.68 -2.50
C SER A 62 16.80 -60.99 -1.44
N ILE A 63 16.19 -60.39 -0.42
CA ILE A 63 16.89 -59.72 0.69
C ILE A 63 17.64 -60.75 1.54
N THR A 64 16.98 -61.84 1.93
CA THR A 64 17.59 -62.90 2.74
C THR A 64 18.75 -63.59 2.01
N LYS A 65 18.61 -63.84 0.71
CA LYS A 65 19.70 -64.33 -0.14
C LYS A 65 20.86 -63.36 -0.25
N ALA A 66 20.60 -62.06 -0.40
CA ALA A 66 21.63 -61.03 -0.45
C ALA A 66 22.39 -60.84 0.87
N ILE A 67 21.74 -61.04 2.02
CA ILE A 67 22.37 -60.92 3.34
C ILE A 67 23.15 -62.19 3.72
N THR A 68 22.67 -63.36 3.26
CA THR A 68 23.22 -64.66 3.67
C THR A 68 24.31 -65.18 2.71
N SER A 69 24.32 -64.72 1.45
CA SER A 69 25.36 -65.09 0.49
C SER A 69 26.63 -64.26 0.76
N GLN A 70 27.56 -64.86 1.49
CA GLN A 70 28.86 -64.27 1.86
C GLN A 70 29.93 -64.32 0.77
N GLU A 71 29.62 -64.78 -0.45
CA GLU A 71 30.60 -64.88 -1.53
C GLU A 71 30.05 -64.27 -2.82
N GLU A 72 30.81 -63.28 -3.30
CA GLU A 72 30.65 -62.46 -4.49
C GLU A 72 29.73 -61.23 -4.33
N GLU A 73 30.39 -60.07 -4.40
CA GLU A 73 29.86 -58.71 -4.50
C GLU A 73 29.02 -58.48 -5.78
N LYS A 74 28.09 -59.38 -6.10
CA LYS A 74 27.11 -59.15 -7.15
C LYS A 74 25.93 -58.42 -6.54
N SER A 75 26.01 -57.10 -6.67
CA SER A 75 24.89 -56.20 -6.50
C SER A 75 23.61 -56.81 -7.08
N ILE A 76 22.54 -56.81 -6.29
CA ILE A 76 21.19 -57.28 -6.64
C ILE A 76 20.61 -56.54 -7.86
N LEU A 77 21.31 -55.52 -8.37
CA LEU A 77 21.00 -54.72 -9.57
C LEU A 77 21.68 -55.22 -10.85
N ASP A 78 22.27 -56.42 -10.87
CA ASP A 78 22.98 -56.99 -12.04
C ASP A 78 22.07 -57.13 -13.29
N HIS A 79 20.75 -57.03 -13.13
CA HIS A 79 19.84 -56.81 -14.26
C HIS A 79 19.72 -55.33 -14.62
N LYS A 80 20.74 -54.74 -15.27
CA LYS A 80 20.63 -53.53 -16.14
C LYS A 80 19.72 -52.38 -15.64
N ILE A 81 19.53 -52.23 -14.34
CA ILE A 81 18.90 -51.07 -13.74
C ILE A 81 20.11 -50.30 -13.24
N SER A 82 20.61 -49.40 -14.08
CA SER A 82 21.47 -48.33 -13.57
C SER A 82 20.64 -47.63 -12.52
N SER A 83 20.90 -47.89 -11.23
CA SER A 83 20.36 -47.03 -10.20
C SER A 83 20.83 -45.64 -10.60
N GLY A 84 19.91 -44.71 -10.85
CA GLY A 84 20.26 -43.34 -11.24
C GLY A 84 21.10 -42.59 -10.20
N PHE A 85 21.52 -43.28 -9.14
CA PHE A 85 22.33 -42.84 -8.02
C PHE A 85 23.83 -43.16 -8.18
N GLY A 86 24.30 -43.51 -9.38
CA GLY A 86 25.73 -43.61 -9.67
C GLY A 86 26.39 -42.23 -9.75
N THR A 87 27.53 -42.04 -9.06
CA THR A 87 28.35 -40.84 -9.27
C THR A 87 29.13 -40.96 -10.58
N PRO A 88 29.39 -39.85 -11.30
CA PRO A 88 30.25 -39.86 -12.48
C PRO A 88 31.65 -40.41 -12.19
N GLU A 89 32.28 -40.96 -13.22
CA GLU A 89 33.68 -41.38 -13.18
C GLU A 89 34.57 -40.21 -12.72
N SER A 90 35.52 -40.49 -11.81
CA SER A 90 36.41 -39.48 -11.21
C SER A 90 35.71 -38.31 -10.47
N TYR A 91 34.45 -38.47 -10.05
CA TYR A 91 33.75 -37.46 -9.23
C TYR A 91 34.54 -37.13 -7.96
N PHE A 92 34.92 -38.16 -7.19
CA PHE A 92 35.65 -37.99 -5.93
C PHE A 92 37.09 -37.53 -6.12
N GLU A 93 37.74 -37.91 -7.23
CA GLU A 93 39.10 -37.47 -7.55
C GLU A 93 39.14 -35.95 -7.82
N SER A 94 38.13 -35.41 -8.51
CA SER A 94 38.03 -33.96 -8.78
C SER A 94 37.35 -33.15 -7.67
N LEU A 95 36.76 -33.83 -6.68
CA LEU A 95 35.96 -33.19 -5.63
C LEU A 95 36.83 -32.31 -4.73
N GLU A 96 37.98 -32.85 -4.28
CA GLU A 96 38.90 -32.14 -3.40
C GLU A 96 39.41 -30.85 -4.07
N GLU A 97 39.85 -30.94 -5.32
CA GLU A 97 40.32 -29.79 -6.10
C GLU A 97 39.22 -28.74 -6.29
N LYS A 98 37.99 -29.15 -6.63
CA LYS A 98 36.84 -28.24 -6.79
C LYS A 98 36.47 -27.54 -5.49
N VAL A 99 36.50 -28.25 -4.36
CA VAL A 99 36.19 -27.67 -3.04
C VAL A 99 37.27 -26.67 -2.64
N LEU A 100 38.54 -27.02 -2.78
CA LEU A 100 39.67 -26.12 -2.48
C LEU A 100 39.65 -24.89 -3.39
N GLN A 101 39.40 -25.06 -4.69
CA GLN A 101 39.26 -23.95 -5.63
C GLN A 101 38.10 -23.03 -5.24
N LYS A 102 36.95 -23.57 -4.83
CA LYS A 102 35.79 -22.76 -4.44
C LYS A 102 35.96 -22.06 -3.08
N ALA A 103 36.72 -22.66 -2.17
CA ALA A 103 36.99 -22.12 -0.84
C ALA A 103 38.10 -21.05 -0.83
N THR A 104 39.13 -21.19 -1.68
CA THR A 104 40.29 -20.29 -1.72
C THR A 104 40.20 -19.20 -2.79
N LYS A 105 39.36 -19.38 -3.82
CA LYS A 105 39.15 -18.35 -4.84
C LYS A 105 38.45 -17.15 -4.19
N GLU A 106 39.20 -16.06 -4.07
CA GLU A 106 38.65 -14.79 -3.65
C GLU A 106 37.51 -14.41 -4.60
N VAL A 107 36.28 -14.55 -4.12
CA VAL A 107 35.11 -14.04 -4.82
C VAL A 107 35.33 -12.53 -4.92
N PRO A 108 35.35 -11.93 -6.13
CA PRO A 108 35.48 -10.48 -6.24
C PRO A 108 34.35 -9.89 -5.40
N LYS A 109 34.70 -9.16 -4.32
CA LYS A 109 33.72 -8.49 -3.48
C LYS A 109 32.84 -7.70 -4.43
N GLY A 110 31.58 -8.14 -4.60
CA GLY A 110 30.64 -7.54 -5.52
C GLY A 110 30.68 -6.04 -5.29
N LYS A 111 30.71 -5.25 -6.37
CA LYS A 111 30.80 -3.80 -6.30
C LYS A 111 29.62 -3.26 -5.50
N VAL A 112 29.79 -3.08 -4.20
CA VAL A 112 28.78 -2.54 -3.30
C VAL A 112 28.70 -1.05 -3.58
N ILE A 113 27.64 -0.66 -4.28
CA ILE A 113 27.28 0.75 -4.46
C ILE A 113 26.43 1.16 -3.26
N SER A 114 26.87 2.20 -2.54
CA SER A 114 26.08 2.81 -1.48
C SER A 114 24.80 3.40 -2.08
N ILE A 115 23.64 2.96 -1.59
CA ILE A 115 22.32 3.38 -2.07
C ILE A 115 21.99 4.81 -1.60
N PHE A 116 22.60 5.26 -0.50
CA PHE A 116 22.34 6.57 0.10
C PHE A 116 23.51 7.52 -0.12
N SER A 117 23.36 8.39 -1.14
CA SER A 117 24.22 9.54 -1.38
C SER A 117 23.70 10.75 -0.60
N LYS A 118 24.48 11.24 0.38
CA LYS A 118 24.12 12.44 1.17
C LYS A 118 23.92 13.69 0.28
N ARG A 119 24.62 13.75 -0.86
CA ARG A 119 24.50 14.87 -1.82
C ARG A 119 23.13 14.88 -2.48
N ASN A 120 22.67 13.73 -2.96
CA ASN A 120 21.38 13.63 -3.66
C ASN A 120 20.21 13.76 -2.67
N LEU A 121 20.39 13.29 -1.43
CA LEU A 121 19.38 13.40 -0.38
C LEU A 121 19.05 14.86 -0.04
N LEU A 122 20.05 15.75 -0.09
CA LEU A 122 19.87 17.18 0.17
C LEU A 122 19.04 17.87 -0.93
N TYR A 123 19.28 17.51 -2.21
CA TYR A 123 18.46 18.00 -3.33
C TYR A 123 17.03 17.47 -3.29
N ILE A 124 16.85 16.17 -3.03
CA ILE A 124 15.53 15.53 -2.93
C ILE A 124 14.73 16.11 -1.75
N SER A 125 15.39 16.44 -0.63
CA SER A 125 14.77 17.07 0.52
C SER A 125 14.16 18.44 0.18
N GLY A 126 14.83 19.25 -0.65
CA GLY A 126 14.29 20.55 -1.08
C GLY A 126 13.04 20.40 -1.93
N ILE A 127 13.05 19.47 -2.90
CA ILE A 127 11.90 19.18 -3.75
C ILE A 127 10.72 18.65 -2.92
N ALA A 128 10.99 17.72 -2.00
CA ALA A 128 9.97 17.18 -1.11
C ALA A 128 9.36 18.25 -0.18
N ALA A 129 10.16 19.20 0.32
CA ALA A 129 9.67 20.31 1.12
C ALA A 129 8.76 21.25 0.30
N MET A 130 9.11 21.57 -0.95
CA MET A 130 8.25 22.36 -1.83
C MET A 130 6.91 21.64 -2.10
N ILE A 131 6.95 20.34 -2.39
CA ILE A 131 5.75 19.53 -2.58
C ILE A 131 4.90 19.50 -1.30
N ALA A 132 5.53 19.35 -0.12
CA ALA A 132 4.83 19.34 1.16
C ALA A 132 4.16 20.69 1.46
N ILE A 133 4.81 21.82 1.14
CA ILE A 133 4.20 23.15 1.26
C ILE A 133 3.01 23.29 0.32
N ILE A 134 3.15 22.90 -0.95
CA ILE A 134 2.06 22.95 -1.95
C ILE A 134 0.86 22.11 -1.48
N ILE A 135 1.13 20.88 -1.02
CA ILE A 135 0.09 19.98 -0.49
C ILE A 135 -0.55 20.56 0.76
N SER A 136 0.25 21.13 1.68
CA SER A 136 -0.25 21.73 2.92
C SER A 136 -1.20 22.89 2.62
N VAL A 137 -0.83 23.80 1.71
CA VAL A 137 -1.68 24.94 1.32
C VAL A 137 -2.93 24.47 0.56
N SER A 138 -2.78 23.47 -0.32
CA SER A 138 -3.88 23.00 -1.16
C SER A 138 -4.93 22.20 -0.37
N ILE A 139 -4.55 21.52 0.72
CA ILE A 139 -5.47 20.71 1.54
C ILE A 139 -6.19 21.57 2.59
N THR A 140 -5.60 22.66 3.07
CA THR A 140 -6.23 23.54 4.07
C THR A 140 -7.23 24.52 3.50
N LYS A 141 -7.36 24.62 2.16
CA LYS A 141 -8.51 25.28 1.54
C LYS A 141 -9.70 24.36 1.74
N GLY A 142 -10.29 24.42 2.94
CA GLY A 142 -11.58 23.82 3.20
C GLY A 142 -12.52 24.30 2.12
N ASN A 143 -13.28 23.38 1.52
CA ASN A 143 -14.32 23.72 0.58
C ASN A 143 -15.27 24.68 1.31
N THR A 144 -15.12 25.98 1.09
CA THR A 144 -16.23 26.90 1.18
C THR A 144 -17.09 26.57 -0.03
N ASP A 145 -17.79 25.45 0.07
CA ASP A 145 -18.95 25.17 -0.78
C ASP A 145 -19.96 26.27 -0.43
N LEU A 146 -19.78 27.45 -1.03
CA LEU A 146 -20.71 28.59 -1.03
C LEU A 146 -21.93 28.17 -1.85
N THR A 147 -22.64 27.16 -1.34
CA THR A 147 -23.82 26.58 -1.94
C THR A 147 -25.08 27.30 -1.48
N ASP A 148 -24.97 28.14 -0.44
CA ASP A 148 -26.07 28.95 0.09
C ASP A 148 -25.57 30.34 0.53
N ILE A 149 -26.36 31.37 0.25
CA ILE A 149 -26.14 32.75 0.71
C ILE A 149 -26.26 32.87 2.24
N ASN A 150 -26.99 31.95 2.88
CA ASN A 150 -27.18 31.94 4.33
C ASN A 150 -25.93 31.52 5.11
N THR A 151 -24.92 30.96 4.43
CA THR A 151 -23.64 30.58 5.05
C THR A 151 -22.56 31.65 4.91
N LEU A 152 -22.88 32.78 4.28
CA LEU A 152 -21.93 33.86 4.05
C LEU A 152 -21.69 34.63 5.36
N GLU A 153 -20.42 34.77 5.75
CA GLU A 153 -20.08 35.55 6.93
C GLU A 153 -20.13 37.05 6.61
N LEU A 154 -20.51 37.87 7.60
CA LEU A 154 -20.57 39.32 7.44
C LEU A 154 -19.21 39.91 7.04
N ALA A 155 -18.11 39.33 7.53
CA ALA A 155 -16.76 39.75 7.19
C ALA A 155 -16.47 39.55 5.68
N ASP A 156 -16.90 38.42 5.11
CA ASP A 156 -16.75 38.14 3.67
C ASP A 156 -17.55 39.13 2.82
N ILE A 157 -18.77 39.49 3.26
CA ILE A 157 -19.61 40.50 2.59
C ILE A 157 -18.89 41.85 2.62
N GLN A 158 -18.42 42.29 3.79
CA GLN A 158 -17.75 43.58 3.94
C GLN A 158 -16.48 43.67 3.10
N GLU A 159 -15.66 42.63 3.06
CA GLU A 159 -14.46 42.58 2.23
C GLU A 159 -14.82 42.64 0.73
N TYR A 160 -15.87 41.94 0.31
CA TYR A 160 -16.35 41.99 -1.07
C TYR A 160 -16.80 43.40 -1.51
N PHE A 161 -17.48 44.15 -0.64
CA PHE A 161 -17.81 45.55 -0.88
C PHE A 161 -16.57 46.47 -0.86
N ALA A 162 -15.63 46.25 0.08
CA ALA A 162 -14.43 47.07 0.22
C ALA A 162 -13.45 46.93 -0.96
N GLU A 163 -13.42 45.77 -1.61
CA GLU A 163 -12.67 45.54 -2.83
C GLU A 163 -13.28 46.23 -4.07
N GLY A 164 -14.44 46.89 -3.94
CA GLY A 164 -15.10 47.58 -5.05
C GLY A 164 -15.74 46.64 -6.07
N ASN A 165 -16.03 45.39 -5.69
CA ASN A 165 -16.63 44.40 -6.58
C ASN A 165 -18.13 44.63 -6.83
N VAL A 166 -18.75 45.59 -6.12
CA VAL A 166 -20.16 45.95 -6.27
C VAL A 166 -20.28 47.31 -6.93
N GLU A 167 -20.76 47.32 -8.17
CA GLU A 167 -21.18 48.52 -8.87
C GLU A 167 -22.70 48.68 -8.70
N LEU A 168 -23.13 49.63 -7.88
CA LEU A 168 -24.55 49.95 -7.70
C LEU A 168 -24.91 51.14 -8.61
N SER A 169 -25.94 50.98 -9.42
CA SER A 169 -26.50 52.13 -10.14
C SER A 169 -27.40 52.97 -9.23
N ASN A 170 -27.66 54.22 -9.64
CA ASN A 170 -28.59 55.09 -8.92
C ASN A 170 -29.99 54.47 -8.80
N GLU A 171 -30.42 53.68 -9.80
CA GLU A 171 -31.70 52.98 -9.78
C GLU A 171 -31.70 51.83 -8.75
N ASP A 172 -30.60 51.09 -8.63
CA ASP A 172 -30.44 50.02 -7.64
C ASP A 172 -30.45 50.61 -6.22
N ILE A 173 -29.74 51.72 -6.01
CA ILE A 173 -29.73 52.45 -4.75
C ILE A 173 -31.14 52.97 -4.43
N ALA A 174 -31.83 53.57 -5.41
CA ALA A 174 -33.20 54.07 -5.23
C ALA A 174 -34.19 52.94 -4.86
N SER A 175 -34.00 51.73 -5.40
CA SER A 175 -34.83 50.58 -5.04
C SER A 175 -34.62 50.08 -3.61
N LEU A 176 -33.45 50.36 -3.02
CA LEU A 176 -33.15 50.04 -1.63
C LEU A 176 -33.69 51.09 -0.66
N LEU A 177 -33.97 52.31 -1.12
CA LEU A 177 -34.58 53.42 -0.38
C LEU A 177 -36.12 53.31 -0.40
N ASP A 178 -36.66 52.21 0.08
CA ASP A 178 -38.11 52.02 0.19
C ASP A 178 -38.75 53.09 1.10
N GLU A 179 -39.96 53.53 0.80
CA GLU A 179 -40.65 54.59 1.57
C GLU A 179 -41.07 54.11 2.98
N GLU A 180 -41.05 52.80 3.22
CA GLU A 180 -41.46 52.18 4.49
C GLU A 180 -40.32 52.15 5.54
N THR A 181 -39.06 52.26 5.12
CA THR A 181 -37.88 52.21 6.00
C THR A 181 -37.54 53.59 6.54
N ASN A 182 -37.74 53.78 7.85
CA ASN A 182 -37.33 54.99 8.55
C ASN A 182 -35.80 55.02 8.74
N TYR A 183 -35.09 55.60 7.76
CA TYR A 183 -33.64 55.79 7.85
C TYR A 183 -33.22 56.82 8.90
N THR A 184 -34.15 57.65 9.38
CA THR A 184 -33.84 58.73 10.33
C THR A 184 -33.35 58.19 11.67
N ASP A 185 -33.83 57.00 12.08
CA ASP A 185 -33.38 56.34 13.32
C ASP A 185 -31.89 55.93 13.28
N VAL A 186 -31.34 55.60 12.11
CA VAL A 186 -29.92 55.21 11.93
C VAL A 186 -28.99 56.42 12.02
N PHE A 187 -29.45 57.60 11.57
CA PHE A 187 -28.68 58.83 11.63
C PHE A 187 -28.73 59.51 13.01
N GLU A 188 -29.75 59.22 13.83
CA GLU A 188 -29.84 59.76 15.19
C GLU A 188 -28.84 59.13 16.16
N GLU A 189 -28.36 57.90 15.92
CA GLU A 189 -27.50 57.19 16.88
C GLU A 189 -26.00 57.55 16.76
N LYS A 190 -25.58 58.20 15.67
CA LYS A 190 -24.17 58.54 15.42
C LYS A 190 -23.98 60.05 15.35
N GLU A 191 -23.61 60.67 16.46
CA GLU A 191 -23.07 62.04 16.47
C GLU A 191 -21.73 62.05 15.71
N ILE A 192 -21.73 62.58 14.50
CA ILE A 192 -20.50 62.83 13.73
C ILE A 192 -19.79 64.01 14.38
N SER A 193 -18.50 63.87 14.69
CA SER A 193 -17.73 64.96 15.28
C SER A 193 -17.45 66.07 14.27
N GLU A 194 -17.35 67.32 14.75
CA GLU A 194 -17.03 68.48 13.90
C GLU A 194 -15.66 68.32 13.21
N GLU A 195 -14.72 67.64 13.85
CA GLU A 195 -13.39 67.33 13.30
C GLU A 195 -13.49 66.36 12.11
N GLU A 196 -14.26 65.28 12.22
CA GLU A 196 -14.49 64.33 11.12
C GLU A 196 -15.21 64.99 9.93
N LEU A 197 -16.17 65.89 10.20
CA LEU A 197 -16.86 66.67 9.17
C LEU A 197 -15.92 67.64 8.44
N LEU A 198 -15.04 68.31 9.17
CA LEU A 198 -14.05 69.21 8.60
C LEU A 198 -13.00 68.46 7.78
N GLU A 199 -12.56 67.29 8.24
CA GLU A 199 -11.60 66.47 7.50
C GLU A 199 -12.21 65.98 6.17
N TYR A 200 -13.43 65.46 6.19
CA TYR A 200 -14.15 65.06 4.97
C TYR A 200 -14.32 66.22 3.98
N LEU A 201 -14.75 67.40 4.45
CA LEU A 201 -14.90 68.60 3.62
C LEU A 201 -13.58 69.14 3.07
N SER A 202 -12.45 68.79 3.70
CA SER A 202 -11.12 69.21 3.25
C SER A 202 -10.47 68.23 2.27
N GLU A 203 -10.89 66.96 2.28
CA GLU A 203 -10.41 65.93 1.34
C GLU A 203 -11.12 65.99 -0.02
N GLU A 204 -12.38 66.45 -0.05
CA GLU A 204 -13.10 66.75 -1.29
C GLU A 204 -12.60 68.07 -1.90
N ASP A 205 -12.10 68.01 -3.13
CA ASP A 205 -11.66 69.17 -3.91
C ASP A 205 -12.91 69.91 -4.44
N LEU A 206 -13.55 70.72 -3.59
CA LEU A 206 -14.79 71.47 -3.90
C LEU A 206 -14.59 72.59 -4.96
N GLU A 207 -13.46 72.62 -5.66
CA GLU A 207 -13.12 73.71 -6.59
C GLU A 207 -13.86 73.66 -7.95
N ASP A 208 -14.54 72.56 -8.31
CA ASP A 208 -15.10 72.42 -9.67
C ASP A 208 -16.62 72.63 -9.85
N ASP A 209 -17.42 72.76 -8.78
CA ASP A 209 -18.85 73.08 -8.91
C ASP A 209 -19.12 74.59 -8.77
N ILE A 210 -18.62 75.35 -9.75
CA ILE A 210 -19.08 76.71 -9.99
C ILE A 210 -20.52 76.62 -10.52
N ILE A 211 -21.50 76.75 -9.62
CA ILE A 211 -22.89 76.96 -10.02
C ILE A 211 -22.98 78.29 -10.76
N PHE A 212 -23.12 78.25 -12.08
CA PHE A 212 -23.54 79.42 -12.86
C PHE A 212 -24.98 79.76 -12.48
N THR A 213 -25.14 80.85 -11.75
CA THR A 213 -26.43 81.54 -11.66
C THR A 213 -26.55 82.50 -12.84
N ASP A 214 -27.52 82.29 -13.73
CA ASP A 214 -27.96 83.28 -14.73
C ASP A 214 -28.48 84.58 -14.08
#